data_AF-A0A146IHG3-F1
#
_entry.id   AF-A0A146IHG3-F1
#
_cell.length_a   1.000
_cell.length_b   1.000
_cell.length_c   1.000
_cell.angle_alpha   90.00
_cell.angle_beta   90.00
_cell.angle_gamma   90.00
#
_symmetry.space_group_name_H-M   'P 1'
#
loop_
_entity.id
_entity.type
_entity.pdbx_description
1 polymer ?
#
loop_
_entity_poly.entity_id
_entity_poly.type
_entity_poly.pdbx_seq_one_letter_code
_entity_poly.pdbx_strand_id
1 'polypeptide(L)' 'IMNAGRNSVLTAGARSKLIGSEGSTLSAGEDSTLIFRLWDGKRY' A
#
# COMPACT_ATOMS: atom_id res chain seq x y z
N ILE A 1 5.55 8.63 2.84
CA ILE A 1 4.54 7.94 2.01
C ILE A 1 5.29 6.86 1.24
N MET A 2 4.92 5.59 1.38
CA MET A 2 5.58 4.47 0.70
C MET A 2 4.61 3.86 -0.32
N ASN A 3 5.07 3.68 -1.56
CA ASN A 3 4.26 3.16 -2.66
C ASN A 3 4.86 1.83 -3.11
N ALA A 4 4.05 0.78 -3.17
CA ALA A 4 4.49 -0.49 -3.74
C ALA A 4 3.69 -0.89 -4.98
N GLY A 5 4.39 -1.63 -5.84
CA GLY A 5 3.82 -2.27 -7.02
C GLY A 5 2.93 -3.46 -6.66
N ARG A 6 2.43 -4.16 -7.68
CA ARG A 6 1.61 -5.37 -7.51
C ARG A 6 2.41 -6.45 -6.74
N ASN A 7 1.69 -7.29 -5.98
CA ASN A 7 2.26 -8.41 -5.22
C ASN A 7 3.42 -8.03 -4.27
N SER A 8 3.40 -6.80 -3.76
CA SER A 8 4.46 -6.31 -2.87
C SER A 8 4.06 -6.39 -1.40
N VAL A 9 5.05 -6.67 -0.54
CA VAL A 9 4.88 -6.65 0.92
C VAL A 9 5.43 -5.34 1.46
N LEU A 10 4.59 -4.60 2.18
CA LEU A 10 4.91 -3.30 2.75
C LEU A 10 4.76 -3.35 4.27
N THR A 11 5.83 -3.05 4.99
CA THR A 11 5.83 -2.94 6.45
C THR A 11 6.33 -1.57 6.87
N ALA A 12 5.56 -0.85 7.70
CA ALA A 12 5.99 0.42 8.27
C ALA A 12 5.61 0.56 9.75
N GLY A 13 6.26 1.50 10.43
CA GLY A 13 6.00 1.82 11.84
C GLY A 13 4.69 2.61 12.04
N ALA A 14 4.46 3.05 13.28
CA ALA A 14 3.31 3.89 13.62
C ALA A 14 3.28 5.20 12.83
N ARG A 15 2.09 5.77 12.63
CA ARG A 15 1.84 7.04 11.91
C ARG A 15 2.37 7.04 10.48
N SER A 16 2.32 5.89 9.83
CA SER A 16 2.80 5.72 8.46
C SER A 16 1.67 5.79 7.44
N LYS A 17 2.02 6.18 6.21
CA LYS A 17 1.10 6.14 5.07
C LYS A 17 1.65 5.19 4.01
N LEU A 18 0.96 4.06 3.83
CA LEU A 18 1.34 3.02 2.88
C LEU A 18 0.33 2.93 1.75
N ILE A 19 0.82 2.82 0.52
CA ILE A 19 0.01 2.66 -0.69
C ILE A 19 0.41 1.35 -1.36
N GLY A 20 -0.48 0.36 -1.32
CA GLY A 20 -0.31 -0.96 -1.96
C GLY A 20 -1.17 -1.10 -3.21
N SER A 21 -0.86 -2.11 -4.02
CA SER A 21 -1.57 -2.44 -5.26
C SER A 21 -2.22 -3.82 -5.18
N GLU A 22 -2.80 -4.32 -6.28
CA GLU A 22 -3.37 -5.68 -6.34
C GLU A 22 -2.36 -6.73 -5.85
N GLY A 23 -2.83 -7.62 -4.98
CA GLY A 23 -2.04 -8.71 -4.39
C GLY A 23 -1.00 -8.25 -3.37
N SER A 24 -0.96 -6.97 -3.01
CA SER A 24 -0.05 -6.48 -1.97
C SER A 24 -0.52 -6.86 -0.57
N THR A 25 0.43 -7.08 0.33
CA THR A 25 0.19 -7.22 1.77
C THR A 25 0.76 -6.00 2.48
N LEU A 26 -0.06 -5.34 3.27
CA LEU A 26 0.26 -4.08 3.94
C LEU A 26 0.15 -4.27 5.45
N SER A 27 1.22 -3.97 6.18
CA SER A 27 1.29 -4.01 7.64
C SER A 27 1.84 -2.68 8.15
N ALA A 28 1.11 -2.01 9.04
CA ALA A 28 1.58 -0.77 9.68
C ALA A 28 1.18 -0.68 11.14
N GLY A 29 1.91 0.14 11.91
CA GLY A 29 1.64 0.40 13.32
C GLY A 29 0.43 1.32 13.55
N GLU A 30 0.16 1.65 14.81
CA GLU A 30 -0.92 2.54 15.24
C GLU A 30 -0.94 3.89 14.49
N ASP A 31 -2.11 4.51 14.35
CA ASP A 31 -2.33 5.77 13.62
C ASP A 31 -1.88 5.74 12.14
N SER A 32 -1.73 4.57 11.55
CA SER A 32 -1.31 4.45 10.15
C SER A 32 -2.51 4.48 9.19
N THR A 33 -2.27 5.03 8.00
CA THR A 33 -3.22 5.03 6.90
C THR A 33 -2.76 4.06 5.82
N LEU A 34 -3.51 2.97 5.62
CA LEU A 34 -3.29 1.99 4.57
C LEU A 34 -4.22 2.30 3.39
N ILE A 35 -3.65 2.46 2.20
CA ILE A 35 -4.39 2.75 0.96
C ILE A 35 -4.13 1.64 -0.04
N PHE A 36 -5.17 0.89 -0.40
CA PHE A 36 -5.12 -0.07 -1.50
C PHE A 36 -5.60 0.59 -2.79
N ARG A 37 -4.78 0.53 -3.85
CA ARG A 37 -5.18 0.95 -5.19
C ARG A 37 -5.16 -0.24 -6.16
N LEU A 38 -6.34 -0.67 -6.56
CA LEU A 38 -6.50 -1.57 -7.70
C LEU A 38 -6.27 -0.77 -8.98
N TRP A 39 -5.06 -0.85 -9.51
CA TRP A 39 -4.77 -0.34 -10.85
C TRP A 39 -5.35 -1.31 -11.88
N ASP A 40 -6.49 -0.96 -12.50
CA ASP A 40 -7.11 -1.73 -13.60
C ASP A 40 -6.25 -1.77 -14.89
N GLY A 41 -5.07 -1.16 -14.90
CA GLY A 41 -4.19 -1.16 -16.07
C GLY A 41 -4.74 -0.40 -17.29
N LYS A 42 -6.02 0.00 -17.28
CA LYS A 42 -6.62 0.95 -18.22
C LYS A 42 -6.08 2.35 -17.95
N ARG A 43 -4.92 2.61 -18.55
CA ARG A 43 -4.55 3.95 -18.98
C ARG A 43 -5.48 4.30 -20.15
N TYR A 44 -6.48 5.12 -19.89
CA TYR A 44 -7.15 5.92 -20.93
C TYR A 44 -6.25 7.11 -21.29
#